data_AF-A0A8K0Q316-F1
#
_entry.id   AF-A0A8K0Q316-F1
#
_cell.length_a   1.000
_cell.length_b   1.000
_cell.length_c   1.000
_cell.angle_alpha   90.00
_cell.angle_beta   90.00
_cell.angle_gamma   90.00
#
_symmetry.space_group_name_H-M   'P 1'
#
loop_
_entity.id
_entity.type
_entity.pdbx_description
1 polymer ?
#
loop_
_entity_poly.entity_id
_entity_poly.type
_entity_poly.pdbx_seq_one_letter_code
_entity_poly.pdbx_strand_id
1 'polypeptide(L)'
;MSQQDTQSGLPLLHIQGTSYSNAHDGLGKLPGHVKVDPVKSSTHPLERLTRLFSTIIQLLFPIALTAYFICIWRFFLSRDSDNPVKYGIPYEIWIFYSWFLIGVFGLGWSKFSLIGAENAVQASSKAVIVTPSERSWSSLGGWMKALKRGILHNELPYHSLWYFLTAVSILMYVALPLSGLCLELSDGYVPLSTAPNVLGHKWDTFNERQSVWYDTGVEKGWQIGSPATVPGFGLIYTPPYIQRGEYSTLEDVPNSLAWESGIPEMFLAPQAMSPVSGDAWGVRASYNCSILDDISEFTILNQTRSSVLRIGSRGDYETPSGDEIYLFNSDASSGTYAYNLWADIEMGVSMIGDQYGPPSYNGSEPSSFDPDGAKKAEVLELLIWQAQTSGSYDTEAAFNSSVEPTVQGLGHPIMKASNGSFIRNETFYKVQVSNRGNISTEVADYKEKYSIPYDRILSTAKPIGIQCRVMSTLGTARLNPRTSTFDSFKELSNPPIITAESPMPRLGFLTQETLQGSYFELFRAANAPPPLTVSNSYMYQNFVQPQVLKKSVMLLYALEGLQLMYDGVYGFEGTWDHPNLTSSSPGKILTAGVIPPIGPVVLFVVWAISCTMLRVVGFFL
;
A
#
# COMPACT_ATOMS: atom_id res chain seq x y z
N MET A 1 29.83 48.75 16.55
CA MET A 1 31.30 48.85 16.70
C MET A 1 31.94 47.93 15.66
N SER A 2 32.71 48.53 14.73
CA SER A 2 33.70 47.99 13.76
C SER A 2 33.33 46.73 12.95
N GLN A 3 33.23 46.68 11.61
CA GLN A 3 33.96 47.29 10.47
C GLN A 3 35.41 46.79 10.28
N GLN A 4 35.61 46.02 9.18
CA GLN A 4 36.71 45.94 8.18
C GLN A 4 36.79 44.51 7.61
N ASP A 5 36.39 44.27 6.35
CA ASP A 5 37.07 44.48 5.06
C ASP A 5 38.17 43.46 4.73
N THR A 6 37.94 42.63 3.70
CA THR A 6 38.94 42.41 2.62
C THR A 6 38.31 41.83 1.35
N GLN A 7 38.62 42.47 0.23
CA GLN A 7 38.28 42.13 -1.16
C GLN A 7 39.31 41.18 -1.80
N SER A 8 38.87 40.40 -2.79
CA SER A 8 39.53 40.12 -4.09
C SER A 8 38.62 39.14 -4.86
N GLY A 9 38.26 39.27 -6.15
CA GLY A 9 38.77 40.08 -7.25
C GLY A 9 39.31 39.16 -8.35
N LEU A 10 38.46 38.69 -9.29
CA LEU A 10 38.87 38.02 -10.54
C LEU A 10 37.91 38.42 -11.68
N PRO A 11 38.41 38.86 -12.87
CA PRO A 11 37.63 39.69 -13.78
C PRO A 11 37.07 38.96 -15.01
N LEU A 12 35.99 39.55 -15.54
CA LEU A 12 35.37 39.27 -16.84
C LEU A 12 36.32 39.57 -18.01
N LEU A 13 36.36 38.66 -18.98
CA LEU A 13 36.95 38.86 -20.30
C LEU A 13 35.88 39.39 -21.27
N HIS A 14 36.01 40.66 -21.64
CA HIS A 14 35.26 41.31 -22.71
C HIS A 14 36.12 41.32 -23.98
N ILE A 15 35.53 40.88 -25.09
CA ILE A 15 36.16 40.79 -26.41
C ILE A 15 36.22 42.20 -27.02
N GLN A 16 37.42 42.62 -27.43
CA GLN A 16 37.66 43.82 -28.24
C GLN A 16 38.41 43.43 -29.51
N GLY A 17 37.90 43.88 -30.66
CA GLY A 17 38.46 43.60 -31.97
C GLY A 17 39.69 44.45 -32.29
N THR A 18 40.53 43.93 -33.16
CA THR A 18 41.57 44.70 -33.85
C THR A 18 41.57 44.38 -35.33
N SER A 19 41.18 45.40 -36.09
CA SER A 19 41.53 45.63 -37.49
C SER A 19 43.03 45.89 -37.61
N TYR A 20 43.68 45.35 -38.64
CA TYR A 20 44.93 45.89 -39.19
C TYR A 20 44.90 45.84 -40.71
N SER A 21 45.25 46.99 -41.30
CA SER A 21 45.26 47.27 -42.74
C SER A 21 46.66 47.08 -43.34
N ASN A 22 46.67 46.73 -44.63
CA ASN A 22 47.57 47.15 -45.71
C ASN A 22 49.08 47.31 -45.47
N ALA A 23 49.85 46.59 -46.30
CA ALA A 23 51.10 47.08 -46.87
C ALA A 23 51.26 46.62 -48.33
N HIS A 24 51.40 47.61 -49.22
CA HIS A 24 52.00 47.59 -50.57
C HIS A 24 53.40 46.94 -50.56
N ASP A 25 54.05 46.43 -51.62
CA ASP A 25 54.04 46.61 -53.08
C ASP A 25 54.76 45.41 -53.74
N GLY A 26 54.56 45.17 -55.03
CA GLY A 26 55.42 44.24 -55.79
C GLY A 26 54.93 43.89 -57.21
N LEU A 27 55.30 44.74 -58.18
CA LEU A 27 55.10 44.56 -59.63
C LEU A 27 55.65 43.22 -60.17
N GLY A 28 54.91 42.55 -61.06
CA GLY A 28 55.49 41.50 -61.90
C GLY A 28 54.54 40.68 -62.78
N LYS A 29 54.30 41.15 -64.02
CA LYS A 29 54.03 40.38 -65.26
C LYS A 29 52.89 39.34 -65.30
N LEU A 30 51.86 39.67 -66.11
CA LEU A 30 51.06 38.70 -66.90
C LEU A 30 51.97 37.97 -67.91
N PRO A 31 51.77 36.66 -68.17
CA PRO A 31 50.83 36.30 -69.24
C PRO A 31 50.07 34.98 -69.03
N GLY A 32 48.98 34.82 -69.78
CA GLY A 32 48.56 33.51 -70.29
C GLY A 32 47.12 33.11 -69.99
N HIS A 33 46.29 33.12 -71.02
CA HIS A 33 45.01 32.41 -71.07
C HIS A 33 45.18 30.95 -70.61
N VAL A 34 44.64 30.63 -69.43
CA VAL A 34 44.45 29.24 -68.98
C VAL A 34 43.13 28.76 -69.57
N LYS A 35 43.21 27.74 -70.43
CA LYS A 35 42.07 26.91 -70.85
C LYS A 35 41.39 26.35 -69.60
N VAL A 36 40.11 26.67 -69.41
CA VAL A 36 39.26 25.94 -68.48
C VAL A 36 38.82 24.66 -69.18
N ASP A 37 39.54 23.57 -68.94
CA ASP A 37 39.02 22.23 -69.22
C ASP A 37 37.86 21.93 -68.25
N PRO A 38 36.80 21.22 -68.68
CA PRO A 38 35.66 20.95 -67.83
C PRO A 38 36.09 20.06 -66.66
N VAL A 39 35.93 20.57 -65.43
CA VAL A 39 36.09 19.79 -64.21
C VAL A 39 35.07 18.66 -64.24
N LYS A 40 35.54 17.48 -64.62
CA LYS A 40 34.83 16.21 -64.47
C LYS A 40 34.74 15.94 -62.97
N SER A 41 33.55 16.14 -62.38
CA SER A 41 33.34 15.94 -60.94
C SER A 41 33.58 14.47 -60.58
N SER A 42 34.76 14.15 -60.06
CA SER A 42 34.98 12.88 -59.38
C SER A 42 34.28 12.95 -58.02
N THR A 43 33.09 12.38 -57.92
CA THR A 43 32.41 12.15 -56.64
C THR A 43 33.32 11.34 -55.72
N HIS A 44 33.82 11.98 -54.65
CA HIS A 44 34.70 11.35 -53.68
C HIS A 44 33.92 10.30 -52.84
N PRO A 45 34.54 9.17 -52.46
CA PRO A 45 33.90 8.12 -51.65
C PRO A 45 33.41 8.62 -50.29
N LEU A 46 34.02 9.68 -49.75
CA LEU A 46 33.63 10.35 -48.51
C LEU A 46 32.21 10.96 -48.61
N GLU A 47 31.87 11.59 -49.74
CA GLU A 47 30.54 12.21 -49.95
C GLU A 47 29.41 11.18 -50.07
N ARG A 48 29.72 9.97 -50.53
CA ARG A 48 28.76 8.87 -50.62
C ARG A 48 28.46 8.30 -49.23
N LEU A 49 29.50 8.21 -48.40
CA LEU A 49 29.41 7.73 -47.01
C LEU A 49 28.66 8.74 -46.13
N THR A 50 28.96 10.05 -46.27
CA THR A 50 28.22 11.13 -45.58
C THR A 50 26.74 11.17 -45.98
N ARG A 51 26.42 10.94 -47.26
CA ARG A 51 25.03 10.86 -47.73
C ARG A 51 24.27 9.67 -47.15
N LEU A 52 24.88 8.47 -47.15
CA LEU A 52 24.29 7.28 -46.55
C LEU A 52 24.07 7.45 -45.04
N PHE A 53 25.05 8.01 -44.34
CA PHE A 53 24.96 8.28 -42.91
C PHE A 53 23.85 9.30 -42.59
N SER A 54 23.74 10.38 -43.36
CA SER A 54 22.66 11.37 -43.21
C SER A 54 21.27 10.76 -43.43
N THR A 55 21.11 9.88 -44.42
CA THR A 55 19.82 9.21 -44.71
C THR A 55 19.44 8.24 -43.59
N ILE A 56 20.41 7.47 -43.08
CA ILE A 56 20.17 6.55 -41.95
C ILE A 56 19.78 7.31 -40.69
N ILE A 57 20.50 8.39 -40.35
CA ILE A 57 20.17 9.23 -39.19
C ILE A 57 18.75 9.81 -39.30
N GLN A 58 18.39 10.32 -40.48
CA GLN A 58 17.09 10.95 -40.70
C GLN A 58 15.94 9.93 -40.69
N LEU A 59 16.20 8.65 -41.00
CA LEU A 59 15.23 7.57 -40.89
C LEU A 59 15.08 7.07 -39.44
N LEU A 60 16.20 6.90 -38.73
CA LEU A 60 16.22 6.35 -37.38
C LEU A 60 15.76 7.37 -36.34
N PHE A 61 16.02 8.67 -36.54
CA PHE A 61 15.72 9.70 -35.55
C PHE A 61 14.22 9.75 -35.16
N PRO A 62 13.25 9.79 -36.10
CA PRO A 62 11.83 9.77 -35.72
C PRO A 62 11.42 8.52 -34.96
N ILE A 63 11.93 7.36 -35.37
CA ILE A 63 11.64 6.07 -34.71
C ILE A 63 12.21 6.05 -33.29
N ALA A 64 13.47 6.46 -33.13
CA ALA A 64 14.17 6.48 -31.85
C ALA A 64 13.49 7.45 -30.88
N LEU A 65 13.06 8.63 -31.34
CA LEU A 65 12.35 9.60 -30.51
C LEU A 65 11.01 9.06 -30.01
N THR A 66 10.20 8.48 -30.90
CA THR A 66 8.92 7.87 -30.55
C THR A 66 9.11 6.69 -29.59
N ALA A 67 10.08 5.80 -29.87
CA ALA A 67 10.40 4.68 -29.00
C ALA A 67 10.85 5.16 -27.61
N TYR A 68 11.66 6.20 -27.54
CA TYR A 68 12.11 6.77 -26.27
C TYR A 68 10.95 7.29 -25.43
N PHE A 69 10.00 8.03 -26.02
CA PHE A 69 8.81 8.49 -25.30
C PHE A 69 7.90 7.34 -24.86
N ILE A 70 7.72 6.31 -25.70
CA ILE A 70 6.95 5.12 -25.33
C ILE A 70 7.61 4.41 -24.12
N CYS A 71 8.94 4.32 -24.09
CA CYS A 71 9.66 3.80 -22.93
C CYS A 71 9.41 4.66 -21.67
N ILE A 72 9.47 5.99 -21.78
CA ILE A 72 9.16 6.89 -20.66
C ILE A 72 7.75 6.61 -20.12
N TRP A 73 6.77 6.57 -21.03
CA TRP A 73 5.38 6.29 -20.67
C TRP A 73 5.24 4.95 -19.95
N ARG A 74 5.70 3.86 -20.57
CA ARG A 74 5.46 2.50 -20.07
C ARG A 74 6.19 2.17 -18.77
N PHE A 75 7.41 2.69 -18.58
CA PHE A 75 8.23 2.31 -17.42
C PHE A 75 8.13 3.29 -16.24
N PHE A 76 7.79 4.56 -16.49
CA PHE A 76 7.84 5.62 -15.48
C PHE A 76 6.51 6.32 -15.24
N LEU A 77 5.71 6.57 -16.28
CA LEU A 77 4.43 7.28 -16.13
C LEU A 77 3.24 6.34 -15.90
N SER A 78 3.33 5.08 -16.33
CA SER A 78 2.33 4.03 -16.07
C SER A 78 2.51 3.34 -14.71
N ARG A 79 3.06 4.04 -13.71
CA ARG A 79 3.11 3.52 -12.34
C ARG A 79 1.69 3.45 -11.80
N ASP A 80 1.38 2.39 -11.06
CA ASP A 80 0.09 2.30 -10.39
C ASP A 80 -0.04 3.49 -9.44
N SER A 81 -1.07 4.29 -9.68
CA SER A 81 -1.49 5.41 -8.83
C SER A 81 -1.81 4.97 -7.41
N ASP A 82 -2.04 3.67 -7.22
CA ASP A 82 -2.60 3.07 -6.02
C ASP A 82 -1.51 2.68 -5.01
N ASN A 83 -0.23 2.94 -5.33
CA ASN A 83 0.87 2.71 -4.41
C ASN A 83 1.07 3.91 -3.48
N PRO A 84 1.05 3.71 -2.13
CA PRO A 84 1.27 4.79 -1.18
C PRO A 84 2.67 5.41 -1.29
N VAL A 85 3.64 4.61 -1.75
CA VAL A 85 5.06 5.00 -1.79
C VAL A 85 5.48 5.39 -3.20
N LYS A 86 5.83 6.66 -3.34
CA LYS A 86 6.50 7.21 -4.52
C LYS A 86 7.97 6.79 -4.55
N TYR A 87 8.25 5.58 -5.02
CA TYR A 87 9.62 5.04 -5.11
C TYR A 87 10.11 4.97 -6.57
N GLY A 88 11.27 5.56 -6.85
CA GLY A 88 11.86 5.64 -8.18
C GLY A 88 13.31 5.13 -8.22
N ILE A 89 13.92 5.26 -9.39
CA ILE A 89 15.35 5.04 -9.60
C ILE A 89 16.09 6.40 -9.66
N PRO A 90 17.37 6.46 -9.27
CA PRO A 90 18.12 7.72 -9.21
C PRO A 90 18.23 8.47 -10.55
N TYR A 91 18.11 7.76 -11.68
CA TYR A 91 18.32 8.32 -13.02
C TYR A 91 17.09 9.01 -13.63
N GLU A 92 15.93 8.98 -12.97
CA GLU A 92 14.70 9.58 -13.50
C GLU A 92 14.78 11.09 -13.70
N ILE A 93 15.52 11.77 -12.83
CA ILE A 93 15.77 13.21 -12.97
C ILE A 93 16.48 13.52 -14.30
N TRP A 94 17.40 12.65 -14.73
CA TRP A 94 18.11 12.81 -16.00
C TRP A 94 17.21 12.50 -17.20
N ILE A 95 16.24 11.60 -17.06
CA ILE A 95 15.22 11.33 -18.09
C ILE A 95 14.32 12.55 -18.29
N PHE A 96 13.94 13.24 -17.21
CA PHE A 96 13.20 14.48 -17.32
C PHE A 96 14.01 15.56 -18.05
N TYR A 97 15.27 15.78 -17.66
CA TYR A 97 16.11 16.79 -18.31
C TYR A 97 16.50 16.45 -19.75
N SER A 98 16.72 15.17 -20.07
CA SER A 98 16.97 14.74 -21.46
C SER A 98 15.73 15.01 -22.33
N TRP A 99 14.53 14.72 -21.84
CA TRP A 99 13.29 15.01 -22.56
C TRP A 99 13.05 16.51 -22.69
N PHE A 100 13.38 17.30 -21.66
CA PHE A 100 13.34 18.76 -21.74
C PHE A 100 14.25 19.30 -22.85
N LEU A 101 15.49 18.83 -22.97
CA LEU A 101 16.40 19.21 -24.06
C LEU A 101 15.84 18.80 -25.44
N ILE A 102 15.27 17.60 -25.53
CA ILE A 102 14.57 17.15 -26.73
C ILE A 102 13.37 18.06 -27.05
N GLY A 103 12.62 18.53 -26.06
CA GLY A 103 11.53 19.49 -26.24
C GLY A 103 12.02 20.82 -26.82
N VAL A 104 13.13 21.35 -26.32
CA VAL A 104 13.73 22.63 -26.76
C VAL A 104 14.26 22.54 -28.20
N PHE A 105 14.99 21.48 -28.54
CA PHE A 105 15.65 21.37 -29.85
C PHE A 105 14.86 20.53 -30.88
N GLY A 106 13.87 19.77 -30.43
CA GLY A 106 13.16 18.76 -31.22
C GLY A 106 12.40 19.33 -32.40
N LEU A 107 11.88 20.55 -32.30
CA LEU A 107 11.26 21.25 -33.44
C LEU A 107 12.30 21.56 -34.53
N GLY A 108 13.53 21.94 -34.14
CA GLY A 108 14.63 22.15 -35.09
C GLY A 108 15.07 20.85 -35.76
N TRP A 109 15.19 19.77 -34.99
CA TRP A 109 15.55 18.44 -35.51
C TRP A 109 14.47 17.84 -36.42
N SER A 110 13.18 18.02 -36.08
CA SER A 110 12.06 17.61 -36.91
C SER A 110 12.08 18.33 -38.27
N LYS A 111 12.33 19.64 -38.27
CA LYS A 111 12.51 20.42 -39.51
C LYS A 111 13.64 19.87 -40.37
N PHE A 112 14.78 19.56 -39.77
CA PHE A 112 15.92 18.98 -40.49
C PHE A 112 15.58 17.62 -41.12
N SER A 113 14.81 16.77 -40.41
CA SER A 113 14.37 15.47 -40.93
C SER A 113 13.40 15.63 -42.12
N LEU A 114 12.46 16.57 -42.05
CA LEU A 114 11.50 16.83 -43.13
C LEU A 114 12.16 17.51 -44.35
N ILE A 115 13.14 18.39 -44.15
CA ILE A 115 13.91 19.01 -45.24
C ILE A 115 14.66 17.95 -46.05
N GLY A 116 15.30 16.98 -45.40
CA GLY A 116 15.94 15.91 -46.14
C GLY A 116 14.94 15.03 -46.89
N ALA A 117 13.69 14.90 -46.40
CA ALA A 117 12.65 14.08 -47.05
C ALA A 117 12.13 14.76 -48.30
N GLU A 118 11.91 16.08 -48.23
CA GLU A 118 11.60 16.92 -49.39
C GLU A 118 12.70 16.80 -50.46
N ASN A 119 13.98 16.92 -50.07
CA ASN A 119 15.10 16.80 -51.01
C ASN A 119 15.18 15.41 -51.67
N ALA A 120 14.83 14.34 -50.95
CA ALA A 120 14.83 12.99 -51.50
C ALA A 120 13.73 12.80 -52.56
N VAL A 121 12.51 13.27 -52.28
CA VAL A 121 11.38 13.22 -53.23
C VAL A 121 11.62 14.12 -54.45
N GLN A 122 12.26 15.28 -54.27
CA GLN A 122 12.63 16.16 -55.39
C GLN A 122 13.71 15.55 -56.28
N ALA A 123 14.69 14.85 -55.71
CA ALA A 123 15.77 14.22 -56.46
C ALA A 123 15.30 13.07 -57.36
N SER A 124 14.24 12.36 -56.99
CA SER A 124 13.67 11.27 -57.79
C SER A 124 12.74 11.76 -58.90
N SER A 125 12.02 12.87 -58.70
CA SER A 125 11.11 13.42 -59.72
C SER A 125 11.88 14.22 -60.78
N LYS A 126 12.10 13.65 -61.97
CA LYS A 126 12.74 14.35 -63.11
C LYS A 126 11.95 15.53 -63.70
N ALA A 127 10.78 15.88 -63.16
CA ALA A 127 9.83 16.81 -63.81
C ALA A 127 9.30 17.95 -62.92
N VAL A 128 9.82 18.15 -61.71
CA VAL A 128 9.31 19.24 -60.84
C VAL A 128 10.46 20.13 -60.40
N ILE A 129 10.75 21.16 -61.20
CA ILE A 129 11.48 22.34 -60.73
C ILE A 129 10.53 23.08 -59.80
N VAL A 130 10.51 22.69 -58.53
CA VAL A 130 9.81 23.41 -57.48
C VAL A 130 10.57 24.72 -57.27
N THR A 131 9.98 25.86 -57.63
CA THR A 131 10.40 27.15 -57.05
C THR A 131 10.43 26.97 -55.54
N PRO A 132 11.54 27.27 -54.84
CA PRO A 132 11.62 27.07 -53.40
C PRO A 132 10.57 27.95 -52.74
N SER A 133 9.36 27.42 -52.49
CA SER A 133 8.49 27.99 -51.48
C SER A 133 9.34 27.93 -50.22
N GLU A 134 9.75 29.08 -49.69
CA GLU A 134 10.83 29.29 -48.70
C GLU A 134 10.67 28.48 -47.40
N ARG A 135 10.64 27.15 -47.49
CA ARG A 135 10.34 26.15 -46.43
C ARG A 135 9.18 26.58 -45.52
N SER A 136 8.21 27.28 -46.10
CA SER A 136 7.12 27.93 -45.37
C SER A 136 6.19 26.91 -44.69
N TRP A 137 6.15 25.67 -45.20
CA TRP A 137 5.45 24.52 -44.62
C TRP A 137 5.93 24.15 -43.21
N SER A 138 7.10 24.62 -42.76
CA SER A 138 7.69 24.26 -41.46
C SER A 138 7.51 25.34 -40.38
N SER A 139 6.90 26.48 -40.73
CA SER A 139 6.86 27.68 -39.89
C SER A 139 5.43 28.13 -39.63
N LEU A 140 5.14 28.53 -38.38
CA LEU A 140 3.87 29.14 -37.98
C LEU A 140 3.48 30.34 -38.87
N GLY A 141 4.46 31.18 -39.22
CA GLY A 141 4.24 32.32 -40.12
C GLY A 141 3.84 31.91 -41.54
N GLY A 142 4.38 30.79 -42.04
CA GLY A 142 4.00 30.24 -43.34
C GLY A 142 2.61 29.63 -43.34
N TRP A 143 2.24 28.92 -42.26
CA TRP A 143 0.88 28.37 -42.08
C TRP A 143 -0.17 29.48 -42.00
N MET A 144 0.07 30.53 -41.21
CA MET A 144 -0.86 31.66 -41.07
C MET A 144 -1.03 32.43 -42.39
N LYS A 145 0.04 32.58 -43.18
CA LYS A 145 -0.04 33.18 -44.52
C LYS A 145 -0.85 32.31 -45.49
N ALA A 146 -0.68 30.98 -45.43
CA ALA A 146 -1.45 30.05 -46.25
C ALA A 146 -2.94 30.05 -45.87
N LEU A 147 -3.25 30.02 -44.57
CA LEU A 147 -4.61 30.09 -44.03
C LEU A 147 -5.29 31.41 -44.42
N LYS A 148 -4.59 32.55 -44.25
CA LYS A 148 -5.11 33.87 -44.63
C LYS A 148 -5.42 33.95 -46.13
N ARG A 149 -4.57 33.38 -47.00
CA ARG A 149 -4.84 33.34 -48.45
C ARG A 149 -6.00 32.41 -48.80
N GLY A 150 -6.10 31.24 -48.15
CA GLY A 150 -7.23 30.33 -48.34
C GLY A 150 -8.57 30.97 -47.96
N ILE A 151 -8.61 31.70 -46.83
CA ILE A 151 -9.83 32.38 -46.35
C ILE A 151 -10.18 33.61 -47.20
N LEU A 152 -9.19 34.42 -47.63
CA LEU A 152 -9.46 35.64 -48.40
C LEU A 152 -9.73 35.39 -49.90
N HIS A 153 -9.09 34.39 -50.50
CA HIS A 153 -9.10 34.21 -51.96
C HIS A 153 -9.70 32.89 -52.44
N ASN A 154 -10.07 31.96 -51.54
CA ASN A 154 -10.66 30.67 -51.88
C ASN A 154 -9.82 29.80 -52.87
N GLU A 155 -8.54 30.11 -53.01
CA GLU A 155 -7.58 29.37 -53.85
C GLU A 155 -6.65 28.52 -52.98
N LEU A 156 -6.35 27.30 -53.41
CA LEU A 156 -5.32 26.45 -52.81
C LEU A 156 -3.94 27.00 -53.23
N PRO A 157 -3.17 27.68 -52.35
CA PRO A 157 -2.02 28.46 -52.78
C PRO A 157 -0.76 27.62 -53.06
N TYR A 158 -0.78 26.32 -52.73
CA TYR A 158 0.39 25.44 -52.74
C TYR A 158 0.08 24.03 -53.28
N HIS A 159 1.12 23.27 -53.60
CA HIS A 159 1.05 21.92 -54.14
C HIS A 159 0.78 20.86 -53.05
N SER A 160 0.30 19.66 -53.41
CA SER A 160 -0.12 18.60 -52.47
C SER A 160 0.97 18.21 -51.44
N LEU A 161 2.24 18.17 -51.85
CA LEU A 161 3.37 17.88 -50.94
C LEU A 161 3.54 18.94 -49.84
N TRP A 162 3.26 20.22 -50.13
CA TRP A 162 3.32 21.29 -49.12
C TRP A 162 2.30 21.08 -48.00
N TYR A 163 1.07 20.68 -48.35
CA TYR A 163 0.03 20.39 -47.36
C TYR A 163 0.36 19.15 -46.53
N PHE A 164 0.93 18.11 -47.15
CA PHE A 164 1.39 16.91 -46.44
C PHE A 164 2.52 17.25 -45.47
N LEU A 165 3.57 17.95 -45.91
CA LEU A 165 4.69 18.37 -45.06
C LEU A 165 4.22 19.30 -43.93
N THR A 166 3.26 20.18 -44.22
CA THR A 166 2.62 21.03 -43.20
C THR A 166 1.89 20.20 -42.16
N ALA A 167 1.04 19.25 -42.56
CA ALA A 167 0.32 18.37 -41.64
C ALA A 167 1.29 17.57 -40.75
N VAL A 168 2.34 16.98 -41.33
CA VAL A 168 3.35 16.23 -40.57
C VAL A 168 4.14 17.14 -39.61
N SER A 169 4.41 18.39 -40.00
CA SER A 169 5.09 19.35 -39.13
C SER A 169 4.21 19.80 -37.95
N ILE A 170 2.89 19.99 -38.16
CA ILE A 170 1.93 20.34 -37.11
C ILE A 170 1.90 19.26 -36.02
N LEU A 171 1.95 17.97 -36.41
CA LEU A 171 1.98 16.86 -35.44
C LEU A 171 3.08 17.04 -34.40
N MET A 172 4.29 17.44 -34.80
CA MET A 172 5.40 17.66 -33.86
C MET A 172 5.28 18.95 -33.06
N TYR A 173 4.72 20.02 -33.63
CA TYR A 173 4.44 21.25 -32.90
C TYR A 173 3.42 21.06 -31.79
N VAL A 174 2.50 20.10 -31.93
CA VAL A 174 1.50 19.76 -30.93
C VAL A 174 2.02 18.67 -29.97
N ALA A 175 2.65 17.62 -30.50
CA ALA A 175 3.12 16.48 -29.71
C ALA A 175 4.21 16.85 -28.70
N LEU A 176 5.22 17.64 -29.09
CA LEU A 176 6.33 17.97 -28.20
C LEU A 176 5.88 18.75 -26.95
N PRO A 177 5.14 19.88 -27.05
CA PRO A 177 4.65 20.58 -25.86
C PRO A 177 3.74 19.72 -25.00
N LEU A 178 2.79 18.99 -25.60
CA LEU A 178 1.90 18.10 -24.86
C LEU A 178 2.67 17.00 -24.13
N SER A 179 3.69 16.42 -24.76
CA SER A 179 4.53 15.39 -24.15
C SER A 179 5.30 15.90 -22.93
N GLY A 180 5.69 17.18 -22.91
CA GLY A 180 6.30 17.81 -21.74
C GLY A 180 5.32 17.96 -20.58
N LEU A 181 4.05 18.25 -20.87
CA LEU A 181 2.97 18.33 -19.88
C LEU A 181 2.53 16.97 -19.32
N CYS A 182 3.00 15.87 -19.94
CA CYS A 182 2.83 14.51 -19.41
C CYS A 182 3.87 14.16 -18.34
N LEU A 183 4.94 14.95 -18.19
CA LEU A 183 6.06 14.66 -17.30
C LEU A 183 6.10 15.66 -16.13
N GLU A 184 6.14 15.14 -14.91
CA GLU A 184 6.28 15.94 -13.70
C GLU A 184 7.35 15.36 -12.78
N LEU A 185 8.22 16.21 -12.22
CA LEU A 185 9.15 15.81 -11.17
C LEU A 185 8.51 16.01 -9.80
N SER A 186 8.14 14.90 -9.16
CA SER A 186 7.59 14.93 -7.80
C SER A 186 8.64 14.53 -6.76
N ASP A 187 8.38 14.89 -5.51
CA ASP A 187 9.10 14.30 -4.38
C ASP A 187 8.75 12.81 -4.23
N GLY A 188 9.75 12.02 -3.85
CA GLY A 188 9.66 10.58 -3.64
C GLY A 188 10.93 10.05 -3.00
N TYR A 189 11.16 8.74 -3.12
CA TYR A 189 12.31 8.05 -2.56
C TYR A 189 13.13 7.36 -3.64
N VAL A 190 14.45 7.34 -3.47
CA VAL A 190 15.39 6.62 -4.33
C VAL A 190 16.27 5.67 -3.51
N PRO A 191 16.64 4.52 -4.07
CA PRO A 191 17.43 3.51 -3.36
C PRO A 191 18.82 4.02 -2.97
N LEU A 192 19.26 3.63 -1.78
CA LEU A 192 20.63 3.76 -1.29
C LEU A 192 21.20 2.36 -1.04
N SER A 193 22.50 2.16 -1.30
CA SER A 193 23.17 0.87 -1.05
C SER A 193 23.52 0.62 0.42
N THR A 194 23.22 1.55 1.31
CA THR A 194 23.56 1.47 2.74
C THR A 194 22.52 0.67 3.51
N ALA A 195 22.97 -0.11 4.49
CA ALA A 195 22.08 -0.79 5.43
C ALA A 195 21.26 0.25 6.22
N PRO A 196 19.93 0.08 6.35
CA PRO A 196 19.11 0.95 7.17
C PRO A 196 19.23 0.58 8.66
N ASN A 197 19.09 1.58 9.53
CA ASN A 197 18.74 1.35 10.92
C ASN A 197 17.24 1.05 11.00
N VAL A 198 16.90 -0.10 11.56
CA VAL A 198 15.52 -0.59 11.65
C VAL A 198 15.07 -0.75 13.10
N LEU A 199 13.78 -0.52 13.31
CA LEU A 199 13.02 -0.78 14.51
C LEU A 199 12.32 -2.13 14.40
N GLY A 200 12.22 -2.83 15.52
CA GLY A 200 11.62 -4.15 15.65
C GLY A 200 12.65 -5.20 16.02
N HIS A 201 12.18 -6.40 16.32
CA HIS A 201 13.05 -7.48 16.77
C HIS A 201 14.01 -7.98 15.69
N LYS A 202 14.98 -8.79 16.10
CA LYS A 202 15.72 -9.69 15.21
C LYS A 202 15.16 -11.10 15.35
N TRP A 203 15.48 -11.98 14.41
CA TRP A 203 15.12 -13.39 14.53
C TRP A 203 15.70 -14.04 15.80
N ASP A 204 16.93 -13.70 16.19
CA ASP A 204 17.59 -14.24 17.39
C ASP A 204 17.10 -13.61 18.71
N THR A 205 16.61 -12.36 18.66
CA THR A 205 16.08 -11.66 19.84
C THR A 205 14.56 -11.72 19.96
N PHE A 206 13.85 -12.33 19.01
CA PHE A 206 12.38 -12.29 18.94
C PHE A 206 11.69 -12.75 20.24
N ASN A 207 12.26 -13.76 20.90
CA ASN A 207 11.75 -14.29 22.16
C ASN A 207 12.26 -13.53 23.40
N GLU A 208 13.26 -12.65 23.30
CA GLU A 208 13.90 -11.97 24.44
C GLU A 208 13.00 -10.89 25.05
N ARG A 209 11.90 -11.31 25.66
CA ARG A 209 10.87 -10.44 26.25
C ARG A 209 10.46 -10.97 27.63
N GLN A 210 9.98 -10.09 28.50
CA GLN A 210 9.30 -10.51 29.72
C GLN A 210 7.79 -10.51 29.48
N SER A 211 7.09 -11.52 30.00
CA SER A 211 5.66 -11.73 29.79
C SER A 211 4.81 -10.53 30.17
N VAL A 212 5.10 -9.96 31.35
CA VAL A 212 4.41 -8.79 31.89
C VAL A 212 4.39 -7.60 30.92
N TRP A 213 5.46 -7.40 30.14
CA TRP A 213 5.58 -6.25 29.24
C TRP A 213 4.73 -6.38 27.99
N TYR A 214 4.69 -7.57 27.37
CA TYR A 214 3.92 -7.73 26.14
C TYR A 214 2.41 -7.88 26.39
N ASP A 215 2.00 -8.45 27.53
CA ASP A 215 0.59 -8.56 27.91
C ASP A 215 -0.03 -7.17 28.15
N THR A 216 0.66 -6.36 28.96
CA THR A 216 0.15 -5.05 29.39
C THR A 216 0.02 -4.06 28.23
N GLY A 217 0.93 -4.11 27.25
CA GLY A 217 0.92 -3.20 26.09
C GLY A 217 -0.34 -3.34 25.24
N VAL A 218 -0.69 -4.57 24.87
CA VAL A 218 -1.88 -4.89 24.07
C VAL A 218 -3.15 -4.55 24.85
N GLU A 219 -3.25 -5.01 26.10
CA GLU A 219 -4.42 -4.78 26.96
C GLU A 219 -4.71 -3.28 27.13
N LYS A 220 -3.69 -2.49 27.51
CA LYS A 220 -3.87 -1.05 27.76
C LYS A 220 -4.14 -0.27 26.48
N GLY A 221 -3.45 -0.61 25.38
CA GLY A 221 -3.70 -0.01 24.08
C GLY A 221 -5.13 -0.26 23.59
N TRP A 222 -5.64 -1.46 23.81
CA TRP A 222 -7.01 -1.83 23.45
C TRP A 222 -8.06 -1.13 24.32
N GLN A 223 -7.87 -1.09 25.64
CA GLN A 223 -8.78 -0.43 26.59
C GLN A 223 -9.03 1.05 26.27
N ILE A 224 -8.07 1.73 25.63
CA ILE A 224 -8.19 3.13 25.23
C ILE A 224 -8.54 3.32 23.75
N GLY A 225 -8.72 2.25 22.98
CA GLY A 225 -8.99 2.34 21.54
C GLY A 225 -7.81 2.91 20.74
N SER A 226 -6.57 2.60 21.13
CA SER A 226 -5.36 3.12 20.49
C SER A 226 -5.30 2.74 19.01
N PRO A 227 -4.89 3.65 18.11
CA PRO A 227 -4.71 3.30 16.71
C PRO A 227 -3.61 2.24 16.54
N ALA A 228 -3.87 1.24 15.69
CA ALA A 228 -2.90 0.20 15.35
C ALA A 228 -2.02 0.63 14.15
N THR A 229 -1.34 1.76 14.29
CA THR A 229 -0.47 2.32 13.23
C THR A 229 0.93 1.69 13.28
N VAL A 230 1.48 1.33 12.12
CA VAL A 230 2.83 0.76 12.04
C VAL A 230 3.88 1.85 12.29
N PRO A 231 4.91 1.61 13.12
CA PRO A 231 5.90 2.63 13.47
C PRO A 231 6.87 2.95 12.31
N GLY A 232 7.63 4.03 12.47
CA GLY A 232 8.61 4.48 11.46
C GLY A 232 7.97 5.05 10.21
N PHE A 233 8.48 4.66 9.04
CA PHE A 233 7.84 4.97 7.77
C PHE A 233 6.47 4.29 7.65
N GLY A 234 6.26 3.19 8.38
CA GLY A 234 4.96 2.56 8.56
C GLY A 234 4.45 1.88 7.30
N LEU A 235 5.23 0.99 6.68
CA LEU A 235 4.80 0.28 5.47
C LEU A 235 4.45 -1.17 5.78
N ILE A 236 3.21 -1.56 5.51
CA ILE A 236 2.77 -2.96 5.50
C ILE A 236 2.97 -3.51 4.10
N TYR A 237 3.69 -4.61 3.98
CA TYR A 237 3.91 -5.27 2.70
C TYR A 237 2.83 -6.33 2.45
N THR A 238 2.24 -6.32 1.26
CA THR A 238 1.24 -7.32 0.84
C THR A 238 1.75 -8.16 -0.34
N PRO A 239 1.21 -9.36 -0.59
CA PRO A 239 1.49 -10.08 -1.81
C PRO A 239 1.08 -9.29 -3.07
N PRO A 240 1.72 -9.52 -4.24
CA PRO A 240 1.43 -8.78 -5.47
C PRO A 240 0.02 -8.97 -6.02
N TYR A 241 -0.69 -10.01 -5.61
CA TYR A 241 -2.04 -10.31 -6.06
C TYR A 241 -3.12 -9.56 -5.25
N ILE A 242 -2.75 -8.87 -4.16
CA ILE A 242 -3.67 -8.09 -3.32
C ILE A 242 -3.76 -6.66 -3.83
N GLN A 243 -4.99 -6.23 -4.15
CA GLN A 243 -5.28 -4.88 -4.59
C GLN A 243 -5.36 -3.95 -3.37
N ARG A 244 -4.27 -3.21 -3.13
CA ARG A 244 -4.14 -2.35 -1.94
C ARG A 244 -5.20 -1.25 -1.85
N GLY A 245 -5.66 -0.73 -2.99
CA GLY A 245 -6.72 0.29 -3.06
C GLY A 245 -8.11 -0.18 -2.60
N GLU A 246 -8.31 -1.48 -2.34
CA GLU A 246 -9.54 -1.97 -1.69
C GLU A 246 -9.52 -1.79 -0.17
N TYR A 247 -8.36 -1.44 0.41
CA TYR A 247 -8.14 -1.35 1.85
C TYR A 247 -7.67 0.06 2.23
N SER A 248 -8.57 0.86 2.81
CA SER A 248 -8.29 2.25 3.20
C SER A 248 -7.08 2.40 4.13
N THR A 249 -6.78 1.39 4.95
CA THR A 249 -5.64 1.42 5.87
C THR A 249 -4.28 1.21 5.20
N LEU A 250 -4.27 0.85 3.90
CA LEU A 250 -3.09 0.62 3.07
C LEU A 250 -2.86 1.68 1.99
N GLU A 251 -3.82 2.60 1.80
CA GLU A 251 -3.80 3.67 0.79
C GLU A 251 -2.71 4.72 1.07
N ASP A 252 -2.49 5.04 2.34
CA ASP A 252 -1.56 6.09 2.79
C ASP A 252 -0.54 5.55 3.80
N VAL A 253 0.66 6.16 3.82
CA VAL A 253 1.69 5.90 4.84
C VAL A 253 1.70 7.00 5.92
N PRO A 254 1.84 6.64 7.21
CA PRO A 254 2.02 5.30 7.74
C PRO A 254 0.73 4.46 7.66
N ASN A 255 0.86 3.22 7.20
CA ASN A 255 -0.21 2.24 7.17
C ASN A 255 -0.64 1.89 8.60
N SER A 256 -1.89 1.48 8.73
CA SER A 256 -2.43 0.91 9.97
C SER A 256 -2.95 -0.49 9.72
N LEU A 257 -2.87 -1.33 10.75
CA LEU A 257 -3.48 -2.65 10.74
C LEU A 257 -5.00 -2.50 10.76
N ALA A 258 -5.68 -3.24 9.88
CA ALA A 258 -7.09 -3.02 9.63
C ALA A 258 -7.96 -3.67 10.71
N TRP A 259 -8.80 -2.86 11.34
CA TRP A 259 -9.69 -3.30 12.41
C TRP A 259 -11.18 -3.26 12.01
N GLU A 260 -11.50 -2.84 10.78
CA GLU A 260 -12.86 -2.81 10.23
C GLU A 260 -13.07 -3.87 9.12
N SER A 261 -12.23 -3.81 8.09
CA SER A 261 -12.15 -4.77 6.99
C SER A 261 -10.86 -5.57 7.18
N GLY A 262 -10.94 -6.85 7.57
CA GLY A 262 -9.74 -7.64 7.86
C GLY A 262 -8.74 -7.69 6.71
N ILE A 263 -7.47 -7.93 7.01
CA ILE A 263 -6.40 -7.99 6.00
C ILE A 263 -6.20 -9.45 5.58
N PRO A 264 -6.38 -9.78 4.29
CA PRO A 264 -6.31 -11.16 3.81
C PRO A 264 -4.91 -11.78 3.94
N GLU A 265 -3.85 -11.03 3.66
CA GLU A 265 -2.47 -11.48 3.84
C GLU A 265 -1.51 -10.27 3.88
N MET A 266 -0.61 -10.27 4.86
CA MET A 266 0.40 -9.22 5.03
C MET A 266 1.71 -9.79 5.58
N PHE A 267 2.78 -9.01 5.42
CA PHE A 267 4.08 -9.27 6.02
C PHE A 267 4.55 -8.05 6.83
N LEU A 268 4.73 -8.27 8.13
CA LEU A 268 5.23 -7.31 9.09
C LEU A 268 6.75 -7.51 9.24
N ALA A 269 7.50 -6.62 8.60
CA ALA A 269 8.97 -6.57 8.65
C ALA A 269 9.45 -5.48 9.62
N PRO A 270 10.73 -5.51 10.06
CA PRO A 270 11.35 -4.37 10.73
C PRO A 270 11.17 -3.07 9.94
N GLN A 271 10.89 -1.97 10.64
CA GLN A 271 10.54 -0.68 10.05
C GLN A 271 11.72 0.30 10.12
N ALA A 272 11.90 1.16 9.12
CA ALA A 272 12.90 2.22 9.14
C ALA A 272 12.25 3.60 8.98
N MET A 273 13.03 4.68 9.10
CA MET A 273 12.56 6.05 8.83
C MET A 273 12.25 6.34 7.35
N SER A 274 12.63 5.42 6.47
CA SER A 274 12.48 5.50 5.02
C SER A 274 12.07 4.13 4.47
N PRO A 275 11.42 4.03 3.29
CA PRO A 275 11.15 2.75 2.66
C PRO A 275 12.42 1.91 2.50
N VAL A 276 12.31 0.61 2.77
CA VAL A 276 13.42 -0.34 2.65
C VAL A 276 13.15 -1.38 1.57
N SER A 277 14.23 -1.88 0.96
CA SER A 277 14.19 -2.97 -0.03
C SER A 277 15.21 -4.04 0.30
N GLY A 278 14.94 -5.29 -0.05
CA GLY A 278 15.86 -6.41 0.13
C GLY A 278 15.20 -7.54 0.90
N ASP A 279 16.00 -8.44 1.46
CA ASP A 279 15.49 -9.63 2.13
C ASP A 279 15.38 -9.35 3.63
N ALA A 280 14.15 -9.32 4.16
CA ALA A 280 13.86 -9.08 5.57
C ALA A 280 13.32 -10.35 6.23
N TRP A 281 13.60 -10.50 7.53
CA TRP A 281 12.87 -11.41 8.39
C TRP A 281 11.60 -10.73 8.92
N GLY A 282 10.60 -11.49 9.37
CA GLY A 282 9.38 -10.92 9.95
C GLY A 282 8.25 -11.93 10.12
N VAL A 283 7.05 -11.40 10.37
CA VAL A 283 5.82 -12.17 10.59
C VAL A 283 4.93 -12.03 9.35
N ARG A 284 4.59 -13.16 8.71
CA ARG A 284 3.51 -13.23 7.72
C ARG A 284 2.22 -13.53 8.46
N ALA A 285 1.19 -12.71 8.29
CA ALA A 285 -0.04 -12.83 9.05
C ALA A 285 -1.29 -12.49 8.24
N SER A 286 -2.42 -13.00 8.73
CA SER A 286 -3.77 -12.74 8.23
C SER A 286 -4.74 -12.88 9.40
N TYR A 287 -5.73 -11.99 9.45
CA TYR A 287 -6.83 -12.14 10.38
C TYR A 287 -8.09 -11.51 9.83
N ASN A 288 -9.21 -12.17 10.07
CA ASN A 288 -10.53 -11.67 9.69
C ASN A 288 -11.60 -12.21 10.63
N CYS A 289 -12.51 -11.34 11.04
CA CYS A 289 -13.67 -11.69 11.85
C CYS A 289 -14.97 -11.47 11.07
N SER A 290 -15.84 -12.47 11.11
CA SER A 290 -17.22 -12.42 10.60
C SER A 290 -18.22 -12.40 11.74
N ILE A 291 -19.26 -11.59 11.59
CA ILE A 291 -20.45 -11.65 12.45
C ILE A 291 -21.28 -12.83 11.98
N LEU A 292 -21.79 -13.63 12.92
CA LEU A 292 -22.53 -14.85 12.63
C LEU A 292 -24.02 -14.66 12.91
N ASP A 293 -24.86 -15.28 12.08
CA ASP A 293 -26.33 -15.18 12.16
C ASP A 293 -26.96 -16.49 12.64
N ASP A 294 -26.26 -17.62 12.56
CA ASP A 294 -26.75 -18.93 13.00
C ASP A 294 -25.70 -19.73 13.80
N ILE A 295 -26.17 -20.51 14.77
CA ILE A 295 -25.30 -21.37 15.59
C ILE A 295 -24.49 -22.38 14.76
N SER A 296 -25.01 -22.82 13.60
CA SER A 296 -24.34 -23.79 12.74
C SER A 296 -23.08 -23.25 12.05
N GLU A 297 -22.91 -21.92 12.02
CA GLU A 297 -21.71 -21.27 11.46
C GLU A 297 -20.51 -21.34 12.42
N PHE A 298 -20.76 -21.54 13.71
CA PHE A 298 -19.71 -21.82 14.68
C PHE A 298 -19.13 -23.20 14.44
N THR A 299 -17.83 -23.33 14.61
CA THR A 299 -17.04 -24.56 14.48
C THR A 299 -16.70 -25.17 15.83
N ILE A 300 -16.61 -24.36 16.89
CA ILE A 300 -16.26 -24.78 18.25
C ILE A 300 -17.50 -24.67 19.15
N LEU A 301 -18.13 -23.50 19.22
CA LEU A 301 -19.27 -23.24 20.12
C LEU A 301 -20.55 -23.99 19.73
N ASN A 302 -20.64 -24.54 18.52
CA ASN A 302 -21.73 -25.45 18.17
C ASN A 302 -21.63 -26.81 18.89
N GLN A 303 -20.46 -27.14 19.46
CA GLN A 303 -20.17 -28.39 20.17
C GLN A 303 -20.35 -28.29 21.69
N THR A 304 -20.74 -27.13 22.24
CA THR A 304 -20.83 -26.88 23.70
C THR A 304 -21.63 -27.97 24.42
N ARG A 305 -22.75 -28.44 23.85
CA ARG A 305 -23.60 -29.48 24.47
C ARG A 305 -22.97 -30.87 24.55
N SER A 306 -22.01 -31.16 23.68
CA SER A 306 -21.24 -32.40 23.66
C SER A 306 -19.89 -32.26 24.36
N SER A 307 -19.56 -31.07 24.88
CA SER A 307 -18.29 -30.78 25.53
C SER A 307 -18.29 -31.26 26.98
N VAL A 308 -17.09 -31.52 27.50
CA VAL A 308 -16.89 -32.11 28.83
C VAL A 308 -16.19 -31.10 29.73
N LEU A 309 -16.67 -30.98 30.97
CA LEU A 309 -16.01 -30.17 32.01
C LEU A 309 -14.65 -30.77 32.36
N ARG A 310 -13.60 -29.96 32.17
CA ARG A 310 -12.25 -30.28 32.63
C ARG A 310 -11.95 -29.48 33.89
N ILE A 311 -11.64 -30.21 34.96
CA ILE A 311 -11.31 -29.61 36.26
C ILE A 311 -9.79 -29.43 36.33
N GLY A 312 -9.33 -28.20 36.55
CA GLY A 312 -7.91 -27.86 36.71
C GLY A 312 -7.16 -27.52 35.42
N SER A 313 -7.85 -27.36 34.29
CA SER A 313 -7.30 -26.86 33.02
C SER A 313 -7.48 -25.34 32.89
N ARG A 314 -6.83 -24.76 31.86
CA ARG A 314 -6.92 -23.33 31.54
C ARG A 314 -8.34 -22.96 31.03
N GLY A 315 -8.97 -23.81 30.21
CA GLY A 315 -10.37 -23.70 29.79
C GLY A 315 -11.38 -24.45 30.68
N ASP A 316 -12.65 -24.01 30.65
CA ASP A 316 -13.76 -24.62 31.41
C ASP A 316 -14.25 -25.93 30.73
N TYR A 317 -14.36 -25.97 29.40
CA TYR A 317 -14.73 -27.18 28.65
C TYR A 317 -13.73 -27.58 27.58
N GLU A 318 -13.69 -28.88 27.29
CA GLU A 318 -13.03 -29.46 26.12
C GLU A 318 -14.08 -30.04 25.17
N THR A 319 -14.01 -29.64 23.90
CA THR A 319 -14.90 -30.13 22.85
C THR A 319 -14.48 -31.52 22.38
N PRO A 320 -15.37 -32.28 21.71
CA PRO A 320 -15.01 -33.53 21.05
C PRO A 320 -13.88 -33.40 20.00
N SER A 321 -13.72 -32.22 19.38
CA SER A 321 -12.61 -31.93 18.46
C SER A 321 -11.28 -31.65 19.18
N GLY A 322 -11.30 -31.50 20.50
CA GLY A 322 -10.14 -31.18 21.33
C GLY A 322 -9.87 -29.68 21.48
N ASP A 323 -10.83 -28.82 21.10
CA ASP A 323 -10.77 -27.36 21.30
C ASP A 323 -11.21 -26.99 22.73
N GLU A 324 -10.93 -25.76 23.18
CA GLU A 324 -11.31 -25.28 24.51
C GLU A 324 -12.45 -24.26 24.45
N ILE A 325 -13.32 -24.28 25.47
CA ILE A 325 -14.35 -23.26 25.69
C ILE A 325 -14.17 -22.64 27.07
N TYR A 326 -14.11 -21.32 27.08
CA TYR A 326 -14.00 -20.47 28.26
C TYR A 326 -15.33 -19.78 28.51
N LEU A 327 -15.67 -19.66 29.79
CA LEU A 327 -16.92 -19.11 30.25
C LEU A 327 -16.65 -18.04 31.29
N PHE A 328 -17.22 -16.87 31.07
CA PHE A 328 -17.04 -15.74 31.97
C PHE A 328 -18.22 -14.78 31.85
N ASN A 329 -18.36 -13.95 32.87
CA ASN A 329 -19.35 -12.88 32.89
C ASN A 329 -18.66 -11.51 32.94
N SER A 330 -19.45 -10.45 32.84
CA SER A 330 -18.97 -9.07 32.92
C SER A 330 -18.39 -8.64 34.29
N ASP A 331 -18.61 -9.44 35.34
CA ASP A 331 -18.18 -9.14 36.71
C ASP A 331 -16.80 -9.75 37.07
N ALA A 332 -16.29 -10.68 36.26
CA ALA A 332 -15.12 -11.50 36.60
C ALA A 332 -13.79 -10.72 36.74
N SER A 333 -13.67 -9.50 36.20
CA SER A 333 -12.42 -8.73 36.24
C SER A 333 -12.56 -7.21 36.39
N SER A 334 -13.77 -6.67 36.43
CA SER A 334 -13.94 -5.21 36.28
C SER A 334 -14.17 -4.51 37.62
N GLY A 335 -13.20 -3.71 38.06
CA GLY A 335 -13.38 -2.67 39.09
C GLY A 335 -14.26 -1.50 38.60
N THR A 336 -15.18 -1.77 37.67
CA THR A 336 -15.94 -0.79 36.91
C THR A 336 -17.32 -0.60 37.55
N TYR A 337 -17.68 0.64 37.87
CA TYR A 337 -18.96 1.01 38.50
C TYR A 337 -20.15 1.01 37.51
N ALA A 338 -20.19 0.07 36.57
CA ALA A 338 -21.23 -0.04 35.54
C ALA A 338 -22.26 -1.10 35.94
N TYR A 339 -23.34 -0.66 36.57
CA TYR A 339 -24.31 -1.57 37.21
C TYR A 339 -25.55 -1.89 36.36
N ASN A 340 -25.71 -1.24 35.20
CA ASN A 340 -26.93 -1.32 34.40
C ASN A 340 -26.86 -2.30 33.21
N LEU A 341 -25.73 -3.00 33.06
CA LEU A 341 -25.53 -4.05 32.08
C LEU A 341 -24.89 -5.26 32.76
N TRP A 342 -25.26 -6.43 32.28
CA TRP A 342 -24.65 -7.70 32.63
C TRP A 342 -24.51 -8.56 31.37
N ALA A 343 -23.45 -9.36 31.27
CA ALA A 343 -23.26 -10.28 30.17
C ALA A 343 -22.76 -11.65 30.61
N ASP A 344 -23.25 -12.69 29.92
CA ASP A 344 -22.71 -14.05 29.91
C ASP A 344 -21.96 -14.26 28.59
N ILE A 345 -20.75 -14.80 28.66
CA ILE A 345 -19.87 -14.91 27.50
C ILE A 345 -19.33 -16.33 27.40
N GLU A 346 -19.52 -16.94 26.24
CA GLU A 346 -18.85 -18.17 25.82
C GLU A 346 -17.78 -17.82 24.78
N MET A 347 -16.56 -18.29 25.00
CA MET A 347 -15.43 -18.10 24.08
C MET A 347 -14.84 -19.46 23.70
N GLY A 348 -14.95 -19.83 22.44
CA GLY A 348 -14.36 -21.05 21.89
C GLY A 348 -13.03 -20.74 21.22
N VAL A 349 -11.98 -21.52 21.49
CA VAL A 349 -10.66 -21.32 20.90
C VAL A 349 -10.04 -22.63 20.45
N SER A 350 -9.48 -22.65 19.25
CA SER A 350 -8.71 -23.79 18.73
C SER A 350 -7.23 -23.70 19.09
N MET A 351 -6.76 -22.51 19.46
CA MET A 351 -5.38 -22.28 19.86
C MET A 351 -5.23 -22.59 21.34
N ILE A 352 -4.76 -23.80 21.65
CA ILE A 352 -4.57 -24.25 23.02
C ILE A 352 -3.08 -24.20 23.36
N GLY A 353 -2.75 -23.60 24.51
CA GLY A 353 -1.38 -23.63 25.02
C GLY A 353 -0.95 -25.04 25.41
N ASP A 354 0.35 -25.32 25.31
CA ASP A 354 0.88 -26.59 25.80
C ASP A 354 0.84 -26.62 27.34
N GLN A 355 0.93 -27.83 27.92
CA GLN A 355 0.96 -28.05 29.38
C GLN A 355 2.01 -27.19 30.13
N TYR A 356 3.00 -26.65 29.41
CA TYR A 356 4.13 -25.90 29.96
C TYR A 356 4.16 -24.41 29.59
N GLY A 357 3.17 -23.88 28.85
CA GLY A 357 3.19 -22.46 28.47
C GLY A 357 2.22 -22.07 27.36
N PRO A 358 2.21 -20.79 26.97
CA PRO A 358 1.39 -20.33 25.86
C PRO A 358 1.82 -21.01 24.54
N PRO A 359 0.90 -21.11 23.57
CA PRO A 359 1.19 -21.66 22.25
C PRO A 359 2.22 -20.77 21.56
N SER A 360 3.39 -21.34 21.25
CA SER A 360 4.50 -20.62 20.62
C SER A 360 4.74 -21.10 19.20
N TYR A 361 5.49 -20.32 18.44
CA TYR A 361 5.90 -20.73 17.09
C TYR A 361 6.74 -21.99 17.16
N ASN A 362 6.21 -23.09 16.63
CA ASN A 362 6.80 -24.43 16.77
C ASN A 362 6.95 -25.23 15.46
N GLY A 363 6.52 -24.67 14.33
CA GLY A 363 6.51 -25.32 13.00
C GLY A 363 5.18 -26.02 12.67
N SER A 364 4.18 -25.95 13.54
CA SER A 364 2.82 -26.44 13.26
C SER A 364 1.94 -25.40 12.55
N GLU A 365 2.46 -24.19 12.32
CA GLU A 365 1.73 -23.10 11.71
C GLU A 365 1.31 -23.43 10.27
N PRO A 366 0.22 -22.81 9.77
CA PRO A 366 -0.16 -22.95 8.37
C PRO A 366 0.95 -22.45 7.43
N SER A 367 1.34 -23.30 6.48
CA SER A 367 2.40 -22.98 5.51
C SER A 367 1.92 -22.25 4.25
N SER A 368 0.61 -22.29 4.00
CA SER A 368 -0.04 -21.57 2.90
C SER A 368 -1.08 -20.60 3.44
N PHE A 369 -1.28 -19.48 2.74
CA PHE A 369 -2.32 -18.48 3.00
C PHE A 369 -3.41 -18.54 1.92
N ASP A 370 -3.52 -19.70 1.27
CA ASP A 370 -4.55 -20.02 0.29
C ASP A 370 -5.80 -20.60 1.00
N PRO A 371 -6.91 -20.88 0.27
CA PRO A 371 -8.10 -21.45 0.89
C PRO A 371 -7.89 -22.78 1.62
N ASP A 372 -6.83 -23.54 1.30
CA ASP A 372 -6.49 -24.77 2.01
C ASP A 372 -5.75 -24.49 3.32
N GLY A 373 -4.88 -23.49 3.32
CA GLY A 373 -4.26 -22.94 4.52
C GLY A 373 -5.27 -22.32 5.48
N ALA A 374 -6.27 -21.62 4.95
CA ALA A 374 -7.35 -21.01 5.73
C ALA A 374 -8.20 -22.02 6.53
N LYS A 375 -8.24 -23.30 6.09
CA LYS A 375 -8.89 -24.39 6.85
C LYS A 375 -8.11 -24.79 8.10
N LYS A 376 -6.81 -24.51 8.12
CA LYS A 376 -5.91 -24.72 9.26
C LYS A 376 -5.70 -23.45 10.09
N ALA A 377 -6.40 -22.36 9.74
CA ALA A 377 -6.36 -21.14 10.53
C ALA A 377 -6.85 -21.42 11.95
N GLU A 378 -6.23 -20.75 12.90
CA GLU A 378 -6.69 -20.76 14.28
C GLU A 378 -8.01 -20.00 14.37
N VAL A 379 -8.92 -20.52 15.19
CA VAL A 379 -10.27 -20.01 15.32
C VAL A 379 -10.48 -19.50 16.72
N LEU A 380 -11.02 -18.29 16.82
CA LEU A 380 -11.60 -17.74 18.04
C LEU A 380 -13.06 -17.42 17.76
N GLU A 381 -13.94 -17.93 18.60
CA GLU A 381 -15.38 -17.74 18.54
C GLU A 381 -15.83 -17.07 19.82
N LEU A 382 -16.69 -16.06 19.70
CA LEU A 382 -17.26 -15.37 20.85
C LEU A 382 -18.76 -15.30 20.72
N LEU A 383 -19.46 -15.61 21.81
CA LEU A 383 -20.91 -15.58 21.90
C LEU A 383 -21.32 -14.88 23.19
N ILE A 384 -22.17 -13.87 23.09
CA ILE A 384 -22.52 -12.98 24.21
C ILE A 384 -24.05 -12.94 24.38
N TRP A 385 -24.52 -13.28 25.57
CA TRP A 385 -25.87 -12.97 26.05
C TRP A 385 -25.82 -11.75 26.96
N GLN A 386 -26.75 -10.82 26.77
CA GLN A 386 -26.72 -9.53 27.47
C GLN A 386 -28.05 -9.29 28.19
N ALA A 387 -27.97 -8.71 29.38
CA ALA A 387 -29.12 -8.29 30.17
C ALA A 387 -28.94 -6.84 30.62
N GLN A 388 -30.02 -6.07 30.52
CA GLN A 388 -30.11 -4.76 31.13
C GLN A 388 -30.53 -4.95 32.58
N THR A 389 -29.78 -4.36 33.49
CA THR A 389 -30.06 -4.34 34.92
C THR A 389 -30.42 -2.93 35.39
N SER A 390 -31.07 -2.82 36.54
CA SER A 390 -31.26 -1.53 37.19
C SER A 390 -29.91 -0.90 37.55
N GLY A 391 -29.76 0.39 37.26
CA GLY A 391 -28.60 1.16 37.68
C GLY A 391 -28.55 1.34 39.21
N SER A 392 -27.45 1.89 39.73
CA SER A 392 -27.32 2.18 41.16
C SER A 392 -28.26 3.27 41.68
N TYR A 393 -28.79 4.08 40.77
CA TYR A 393 -29.66 5.21 41.05
C TYR A 393 -30.94 5.09 40.24
N ASP A 394 -32.06 5.57 40.79
CA ASP A 394 -33.37 5.62 40.13
C ASP A 394 -33.43 6.72 39.05
N THR A 395 -32.49 6.68 38.12
CA THR A 395 -32.46 7.55 36.93
C THR A 395 -32.81 6.70 35.72
N GLU A 396 -34.04 6.84 35.24
CA GLU A 396 -34.47 6.21 33.98
C GLU A 396 -33.82 6.94 32.79
N ALA A 397 -32.65 6.47 32.36
CA ALA A 397 -32.13 6.84 31.05
C ALA A 397 -32.82 5.99 29.97
N ALA A 398 -33.13 6.61 28.82
CA ALA A 398 -33.60 5.87 27.65
C ALA A 398 -32.54 4.82 27.25
N PHE A 399 -32.96 3.55 27.19
CA PHE A 399 -32.10 2.43 26.84
C PHE A 399 -32.59 1.77 25.55
N ASN A 400 -31.69 1.61 24.57
CA ASN A 400 -31.97 0.88 23.36
C ASN A 400 -31.67 -0.61 23.54
N SER A 401 -32.73 -1.41 23.63
CA SER A 401 -32.65 -2.87 23.75
C SER A 401 -32.52 -3.61 22.42
N SER A 402 -32.52 -2.91 21.27
CA SER A 402 -32.38 -3.55 19.96
C SER A 402 -30.95 -4.01 19.73
N VAL A 403 -30.79 -5.23 19.22
CA VAL A 403 -29.50 -5.78 18.81
C VAL A 403 -29.72 -6.56 17.53
N GLU A 404 -29.01 -6.20 16.46
CA GLU A 404 -29.06 -6.91 15.17
C GLU A 404 -27.68 -6.85 14.46
N PRO A 405 -27.30 -7.92 13.72
CA PRO A 405 -27.95 -9.23 13.69
C PRO A 405 -27.76 -10.04 14.99
N THR A 406 -28.49 -11.14 15.13
CA THR A 406 -28.47 -12.00 16.33
C THR A 406 -28.35 -13.45 15.92
N VAL A 407 -27.64 -14.25 16.72
CA VAL A 407 -27.41 -15.66 16.42
C VAL A 407 -28.70 -16.46 16.67
N GLN A 408 -29.16 -17.16 15.64
CA GLN A 408 -30.33 -18.03 15.67
C GLN A 408 -29.99 -19.44 16.21
N GLY A 409 -31.03 -20.17 16.64
CA GLY A 409 -30.89 -21.55 17.13
C GLY A 409 -30.40 -21.70 18.58
N LEU A 410 -30.14 -20.58 19.27
CA LEU A 410 -29.69 -20.57 20.66
C LEU A 410 -30.81 -20.26 21.66
N GLY A 411 -30.69 -20.88 22.84
CA GLY A 411 -31.48 -20.50 24.01
C GLY A 411 -30.90 -19.25 24.69
N HIS A 412 -31.43 -18.93 25.86
CA HIS A 412 -30.89 -17.87 26.73
C HIS A 412 -30.64 -18.43 28.13
N PRO A 413 -29.55 -18.02 28.81
CA PRO A 413 -29.27 -18.42 30.21
C PRO A 413 -30.27 -17.83 31.22
N ILE A 414 -31.11 -16.88 30.79
CA ILE A 414 -32.06 -16.12 31.60
C ILE A 414 -33.41 -16.27 30.92
N MET A 415 -34.43 -16.63 31.69
CA MET A 415 -35.79 -16.79 31.19
C MET A 415 -36.77 -15.94 31.99
N LYS A 416 -37.79 -15.41 31.32
CA LYS A 416 -38.88 -14.69 31.97
C LYS A 416 -39.93 -15.68 32.46
N ALA A 417 -40.13 -15.73 33.77
CA ALA A 417 -41.15 -16.55 34.40
C ALA A 417 -42.56 -15.99 34.14
N SER A 418 -43.59 -16.79 34.40
CA SER A 418 -45.00 -16.42 34.16
C SER A 418 -45.47 -15.22 34.99
N ASN A 419 -44.87 -15.01 36.16
CA ASN A 419 -45.08 -13.84 37.02
C ASN A 419 -44.35 -12.57 36.51
N GLY A 420 -43.63 -12.66 35.40
CA GLY A 420 -42.86 -11.56 34.82
C GLY A 420 -41.45 -11.37 35.39
N SER A 421 -41.07 -12.07 36.46
CA SER A 421 -39.71 -12.01 36.99
C SER A 421 -38.73 -12.78 36.11
N PHE A 422 -37.46 -12.39 36.11
CA PHE A 422 -36.41 -13.15 35.46
C PHE A 422 -35.89 -14.24 36.40
N ILE A 423 -35.64 -15.43 35.86
CA ILE A 423 -35.08 -16.57 36.58
C ILE A 423 -33.99 -17.22 35.73
N ARG A 424 -33.11 -17.99 36.38
CA ARG A 424 -32.11 -18.79 35.71
C ARG A 424 -32.75 -19.88 34.85
N ASN A 425 -32.22 -20.08 33.65
CA ASN A 425 -32.53 -21.26 32.86
C ASN A 425 -31.63 -22.44 33.28
N GLU A 426 -32.12 -23.27 34.20
CA GLU A 426 -31.39 -24.46 34.70
C GLU A 426 -31.03 -25.48 33.61
N THR A 427 -31.71 -25.44 32.46
CA THR A 427 -31.44 -26.38 31.35
C THR A 427 -30.35 -25.88 30.40
N PHE A 428 -29.96 -24.62 30.50
CA PHE A 428 -28.97 -23.98 29.62
C PHE A 428 -27.57 -24.56 29.88
N TYR A 429 -27.14 -24.58 31.14
CA TYR A 429 -25.82 -25.10 31.56
C TYR A 429 -25.83 -26.60 31.87
N LYS A 430 -26.50 -27.43 31.06
CA LYS A 430 -26.44 -28.89 31.26
C LYS A 430 -25.09 -29.42 30.78
N VAL A 431 -24.19 -29.68 31.73
CA VAL A 431 -22.81 -30.10 31.48
C VAL A 431 -22.64 -31.61 31.64
N GLN A 432 -21.84 -32.22 30.76
CA GLN A 432 -21.31 -33.57 30.97
C GLN A 432 -20.04 -33.46 31.82
N VAL A 433 -20.05 -34.04 33.02
CA VAL A 433 -18.90 -34.02 33.94
C VAL A 433 -18.01 -35.23 33.66
N SER A 434 -16.69 -35.01 33.50
CA SER A 434 -15.75 -36.13 33.40
C SER A 434 -15.73 -36.91 34.72
N ASN A 435 -15.66 -38.24 34.67
CA ASN A 435 -15.79 -39.17 35.81
C ASN A 435 -14.67 -39.07 36.89
N ARG A 436 -14.00 -37.92 37.05
CA ARG A 436 -12.90 -37.71 38.00
C ARG A 436 -13.21 -36.55 38.96
N GLY A 437 -14.06 -36.77 39.97
CA GLY A 437 -14.28 -35.77 41.02
C GLY A 437 -15.58 -35.94 41.82
N ASN A 438 -15.72 -35.18 42.91
CA ASN A 438 -16.97 -35.09 43.68
C ASN A 438 -17.95 -34.16 42.92
N ILE A 439 -18.64 -34.76 41.96
CA ILE A 439 -19.54 -34.14 40.97
C ILE A 439 -20.57 -33.14 41.56
N SER A 440 -21.01 -33.34 42.82
CA SER A 440 -22.12 -32.55 43.38
C SER A 440 -21.73 -31.17 43.91
N THR A 441 -20.52 -31.00 44.46
CA THR A 441 -20.03 -29.70 44.96
C THR A 441 -19.50 -28.83 43.83
N GLU A 442 -18.86 -29.43 42.83
CA GLU A 442 -18.21 -28.71 41.73
C GLU A 442 -19.23 -28.13 40.73
N VAL A 443 -20.36 -28.82 40.49
CA VAL A 443 -21.49 -28.28 39.71
C VAL A 443 -22.19 -27.14 40.48
N ALA A 444 -22.20 -27.19 41.81
CA ALA A 444 -22.78 -26.13 42.64
C ALA A 444 -21.89 -24.87 42.65
N ASP A 445 -20.57 -25.02 42.80
CA ASP A 445 -19.60 -23.92 42.71
C ASP A 445 -19.59 -23.29 41.31
N TYR A 446 -19.66 -24.12 40.27
CA TYR A 446 -19.83 -23.66 38.89
C TYR A 446 -21.15 -22.89 38.70
N LYS A 447 -22.23 -23.28 39.39
CA LYS A 447 -23.50 -22.56 39.38
C LYS A 447 -23.44 -21.23 40.13
N GLU A 448 -22.59 -21.10 41.15
CA GLU A 448 -22.44 -19.92 42.00
C GLU A 448 -21.50 -18.87 41.38
N LYS A 449 -20.48 -19.30 40.61
CA LYS A 449 -19.54 -18.44 39.83
C LYS A 449 -20.27 -17.47 38.87
N TYR A 450 -21.47 -17.82 38.41
CA TYR A 450 -22.29 -17.01 37.49
C TYR A 450 -23.57 -16.48 38.13
N SER A 451 -23.53 -16.12 39.41
CA SER A 451 -24.69 -15.55 40.11
C SER A 451 -25.05 -14.17 39.55
N ILE A 452 -26.23 -14.07 38.94
CA ILE A 452 -26.80 -12.84 38.37
C ILE A 452 -27.78 -12.23 39.38
N PRO A 453 -27.83 -10.90 39.56
CA PRO A 453 -28.90 -10.25 40.31
C PRO A 453 -30.21 -10.27 39.51
N TYR A 454 -30.88 -11.42 39.48
CA TYR A 454 -32.11 -11.66 38.70
C TYR A 454 -33.26 -10.69 39.05
N ASP A 455 -33.29 -10.22 40.30
CA ASP A 455 -34.23 -9.22 40.81
C ASP A 455 -34.04 -7.83 40.19
N ARG A 456 -32.86 -7.57 39.61
CA ARG A 456 -32.51 -6.29 38.98
C ARG A 456 -32.67 -6.28 37.47
N ILE A 457 -32.94 -7.41 36.83
CA ILE A 457 -33.02 -7.49 35.38
C ILE A 457 -34.29 -6.79 34.88
N LEU A 458 -34.12 -5.86 33.96
CA LEU A 458 -35.19 -5.10 33.31
C LEU A 458 -35.54 -5.70 31.94
N SER A 459 -34.52 -6.06 31.17
CA SER A 459 -34.68 -6.64 29.83
C SER A 459 -33.50 -7.52 29.46
N THR A 460 -33.68 -8.39 28.46
CA THR A 460 -32.61 -9.24 27.91
C THR A 460 -32.53 -9.10 26.40
N ALA A 461 -31.34 -9.22 25.84
CA ALA A 461 -31.11 -9.23 24.40
C ALA A 461 -31.05 -10.66 23.86
N LYS A 462 -31.28 -10.82 22.56
CA LYS A 462 -30.89 -12.05 21.86
C LYS A 462 -29.36 -12.11 21.75
N PRO A 463 -28.76 -13.31 21.66
CA PRO A 463 -27.31 -13.44 21.62
C PRO A 463 -26.71 -12.87 20.34
N ILE A 464 -25.49 -12.38 20.47
CA ILE A 464 -24.64 -11.95 19.35
C ILE A 464 -23.37 -12.78 19.34
N GLY A 465 -22.76 -12.95 18.19
CA GLY A 465 -21.48 -13.63 18.14
C GLY A 465 -20.68 -13.36 16.88
N ILE A 466 -19.40 -13.71 16.96
CA ILE A 466 -18.43 -13.57 15.90
C ILE A 466 -17.55 -14.82 15.83
N GLN A 467 -16.98 -15.06 14.66
CA GLN A 467 -15.89 -15.99 14.44
C GLN A 467 -14.73 -15.24 13.81
N CYS A 468 -13.55 -15.38 14.40
CA CYS A 468 -12.30 -14.84 13.90
C CYS A 468 -11.42 -16.00 13.45
N ARG A 469 -10.80 -15.83 12.27
CA ARG A 469 -9.78 -16.73 11.74
C ARG A 469 -8.47 -15.99 11.70
N VAL A 470 -7.44 -16.59 12.28
CA VAL A 470 -6.10 -16.01 12.35
C VAL A 470 -5.06 -17.00 11.84
N MET A 471 -4.09 -16.47 11.12
CA MET A 471 -2.95 -17.21 10.60
C MET A 471 -1.71 -16.37 10.82
N SER A 472 -0.66 -16.97 11.37
CA SER A 472 0.64 -16.31 11.47
C SER A 472 1.78 -17.32 11.32
N THR A 473 2.85 -16.91 10.65
CA THR A 473 4.06 -17.72 10.49
C THR A 473 5.29 -16.82 10.41
N LEU A 474 6.43 -17.33 10.88
CA LEU A 474 7.70 -16.61 10.92
C LEU A 474 8.56 -16.98 9.72
N GLY A 475 9.21 -15.99 9.11
CA GLY A 475 10.05 -16.27 7.97
C GLY A 475 10.80 -15.08 7.43
N THR A 476 11.34 -15.26 6.24
CA THR A 476 11.98 -14.21 5.45
C THR A 476 11.24 -13.96 4.16
N ALA A 477 11.19 -12.71 3.71
CA ALA A 477 10.62 -12.32 2.45
C ALA A 477 11.44 -11.21 1.79
N ARG A 478 11.34 -11.12 0.47
CA ARG A 478 11.91 -10.02 -0.30
C ARG A 478 10.94 -8.86 -0.36
N LEU A 479 11.36 -7.70 0.13
CA LEU A 479 10.60 -6.47 0.18
C LEU A 479 10.84 -5.59 -1.06
N ASN A 480 9.74 -5.14 -1.66
CA ASN A 480 9.75 -4.21 -2.77
C ASN A 480 8.98 -2.92 -2.40
N PRO A 481 9.68 -1.82 -2.07
CA PRO A 481 9.03 -0.57 -1.68
C PRO A 481 8.36 0.16 -2.85
N ARG A 482 8.66 -0.21 -4.11
CA ARG A 482 8.05 0.42 -5.29
C ARG A 482 6.60 0.01 -5.48
N THR A 483 6.30 -1.24 -5.20
CA THR A 483 4.95 -1.81 -5.27
C THR A 483 4.35 -2.00 -3.88
N SER A 484 5.10 -1.69 -2.81
CA SER A 484 4.73 -1.99 -1.43
C SER A 484 4.38 -3.48 -1.22
N THR A 485 5.06 -4.36 -1.97
CA THR A 485 4.80 -5.81 -1.95
C THR A 485 5.94 -6.60 -1.34
N PHE A 486 5.64 -7.82 -0.90
CA PHE A 486 6.67 -8.83 -0.65
C PHE A 486 6.52 -10.03 -1.58
N ASP A 487 7.61 -10.74 -1.81
CA ASP A 487 7.63 -12.01 -2.52
C ASP A 487 8.64 -12.99 -1.90
N SER A 488 8.71 -14.21 -2.46
CA SER A 488 9.72 -15.22 -2.11
C SER A 488 9.75 -15.58 -0.63
N PHE A 489 8.58 -15.64 0.03
CA PHE A 489 8.48 -15.98 1.44
C PHE A 489 9.06 -17.38 1.71
N LYS A 490 9.91 -17.48 2.73
CA LYS A 490 10.50 -18.72 3.23
C LYS A 490 10.33 -18.79 4.73
N GLU A 491 9.63 -19.83 5.18
CA GLU A 491 9.50 -20.13 6.60
C GLU A 491 10.88 -20.36 7.21
N LEU A 492 11.04 -19.86 8.43
CA LEU A 492 12.22 -20.10 9.24
C LEU A 492 11.88 -21.04 10.39
N SER A 493 12.92 -21.72 10.89
CA SER A 493 12.80 -22.42 12.15
C SER A 493 12.49 -21.46 13.30
N ASN A 494 11.92 -22.00 14.36
CA ASN A 494 11.57 -21.26 15.57
C ASN A 494 12.77 -20.45 16.08
N PRO A 495 12.56 -19.17 16.42
CA PRO A 495 13.55 -18.35 17.08
C PRO A 495 14.14 -19.03 18.33
N PRO A 496 15.44 -18.86 18.61
CA PRO A 496 16.05 -19.44 19.79
C PRO A 496 15.45 -18.83 21.07
N ILE A 497 15.49 -19.61 22.16
CA ILE A 497 15.14 -19.15 23.51
C ILE A 497 16.45 -19.05 24.28
N ILE A 498 17.05 -17.86 24.32
CA ILE A 498 18.38 -17.65 24.92
C ILE A 498 18.25 -17.15 26.36
N THR A 499 17.53 -16.04 26.56
CA THR A 499 17.42 -15.32 27.85
C THR A 499 15.97 -15.11 28.31
N ALA A 500 14.99 -15.55 27.52
CA ALA A 500 13.58 -15.31 27.76
C ALA A 500 13.00 -16.17 28.88
N GLU A 501 12.10 -15.59 29.68
CA GLU A 501 11.32 -16.33 30.68
C GLU A 501 10.26 -17.24 30.03
N SER A 502 9.72 -16.82 28.88
CA SER A 502 8.76 -17.57 28.06
C SER A 502 8.91 -17.17 26.59
N PRO A 503 8.76 -18.11 25.62
CA PRO A 503 8.69 -17.74 24.21
C PRO A 503 7.52 -16.79 23.94
N MET A 504 7.66 -15.97 22.88
CA MET A 504 6.57 -15.10 22.42
C MET A 504 5.42 -15.98 21.90
N PRO A 505 4.18 -15.77 22.37
CA PRO A 505 3.04 -16.53 21.89
C PRO A 505 2.73 -16.25 20.42
N ARG A 506 1.99 -17.16 19.78
CA ARG A 506 1.45 -16.95 18.44
C ARG A 506 0.36 -15.89 18.42
N LEU A 507 0.20 -15.23 17.28
CA LEU A 507 -0.82 -14.21 17.05
C LEU A 507 -2.22 -14.75 17.34
N GLY A 508 -2.88 -14.16 18.33
CA GLY A 508 -4.25 -14.45 18.75
C GLY A 508 -4.34 -14.90 20.21
N PHE A 509 -3.23 -15.34 20.79
CA PHE A 509 -3.20 -15.75 22.18
C PHE A 509 -3.41 -14.57 23.14
N LEU A 510 -2.75 -13.43 22.90
CA LEU A 510 -2.95 -12.26 23.77
C LEU A 510 -4.35 -11.69 23.62
N THR A 511 -4.91 -11.74 22.41
CA THR A 511 -6.31 -11.42 22.14
C THR A 511 -7.26 -12.28 23.00
N GLN A 512 -7.04 -13.60 23.04
CA GLN A 512 -7.82 -14.52 23.86
C GLN A 512 -7.75 -14.18 25.36
N GLU A 513 -6.54 -13.99 25.90
CA GLU A 513 -6.36 -13.69 27.33
C GLU A 513 -6.98 -12.33 27.69
N THR A 514 -6.82 -11.33 26.82
CA THR A 514 -7.33 -9.96 27.06
C THR A 514 -8.87 -9.90 27.06
N LEU A 515 -9.53 -10.71 26.23
CA LEU A 515 -11.00 -10.72 26.14
C LEU A 515 -11.68 -11.28 27.39
N GLN A 516 -11.01 -12.16 28.14
CA GLN A 516 -11.58 -12.79 29.33
C GLN A 516 -11.88 -11.75 30.41
N GLY A 517 -13.17 -11.57 30.70
CA GLY A 517 -13.69 -10.61 31.70
C GLY A 517 -13.75 -9.14 31.25
N SER A 518 -13.24 -8.79 30.07
CA SER A 518 -13.13 -7.39 29.62
C SER A 518 -14.35 -6.85 28.87
N TYR A 519 -15.56 -7.23 29.29
CA TYR A 519 -16.81 -6.93 28.57
C TYR A 519 -17.04 -5.42 28.33
N PHE A 520 -16.85 -4.59 29.35
CA PHE A 520 -17.11 -3.14 29.23
C PHE A 520 -16.10 -2.42 28.33
N GLU A 521 -14.90 -2.98 28.17
CA GLU A 521 -13.85 -2.38 27.35
C GLU A 521 -14.13 -2.56 25.85
N LEU A 522 -15.02 -3.49 25.47
CA LEU A 522 -15.53 -3.62 24.10
C LEU A 522 -16.10 -2.31 23.55
N PHE A 523 -16.78 -1.52 24.40
CA PHE A 523 -17.32 -0.22 24.00
C PHE A 523 -16.21 0.78 23.71
N ARG A 524 -15.23 0.92 24.61
CA ARG A 524 -14.15 1.91 24.48
C ARG A 524 -13.23 1.58 23.31
N ALA A 525 -12.83 0.32 23.20
CA ALA A 525 -11.96 -0.17 22.13
C ALA A 525 -12.54 0.09 20.73
N ALA A 526 -13.86 -0.06 20.56
CA ALA A 526 -14.53 0.19 19.30
C ALA A 526 -14.86 1.68 19.06
N ASN A 527 -14.43 2.60 19.93
CA ASN A 527 -14.82 4.00 19.94
C ASN A 527 -16.35 4.19 19.94
N ALA A 528 -17.07 3.33 20.67
CA ALA A 528 -18.51 3.48 20.88
C ALA A 528 -18.81 4.70 21.77
N PRO A 529 -20.05 5.24 21.73
CA PRO A 529 -20.44 6.36 22.60
C PRO A 529 -20.12 6.07 24.07
N PRO A 530 -19.54 7.04 24.80
CA PRO A 530 -19.20 6.84 26.21
C PRO A 530 -20.48 6.65 27.05
N PRO A 531 -20.40 5.89 28.16
CA PRO A 531 -21.53 5.75 29.07
C PRO A 531 -21.85 7.08 29.75
N LEU A 532 -23.10 7.25 30.18
CA LEU A 532 -23.52 8.38 31.00
C LEU A 532 -22.95 8.23 32.40
N THR A 533 -22.37 9.30 32.95
CA THR A 533 -21.97 9.34 34.36
C THR A 533 -23.15 9.76 35.22
N VAL A 534 -23.53 8.91 36.17
CA VAL A 534 -24.59 9.19 37.15
C VAL A 534 -23.99 9.07 38.55
N SER A 535 -23.75 10.21 39.20
CA SER A 535 -23.08 10.29 40.50
C SER A 535 -21.72 9.59 40.48
N ASN A 536 -21.56 8.47 41.20
CA ASN A 536 -20.35 7.64 41.26
C ASN A 536 -20.46 6.35 40.42
N SER A 537 -21.40 6.28 39.46
CA SER A 537 -21.65 5.11 38.61
C SER A 537 -21.71 5.48 37.12
N TYR A 538 -21.61 4.46 36.27
CA TYR A 538 -21.75 4.57 34.82
C TYR A 538 -23.02 3.86 34.34
N MET A 539 -23.67 4.45 33.34
CA MET A 539 -24.87 3.90 32.72
C MET A 539 -24.72 3.85 31.20
N TYR A 540 -24.72 2.64 30.63
CA TYR A 540 -24.72 2.45 29.19
C TYR A 540 -26.13 2.61 28.61
N GLN A 541 -26.24 3.16 27.40
CA GLN A 541 -27.54 3.44 26.76
C GLN A 541 -27.97 2.34 25.78
N ASN A 542 -27.14 1.35 25.52
CA ASN A 542 -27.42 0.26 24.60
C ASN A 542 -26.57 -0.97 24.95
N PHE A 543 -27.03 -2.12 24.47
CA PHE A 543 -26.22 -3.34 24.43
C PHE A 543 -25.03 -3.19 23.46
N VAL A 544 -23.99 -4.00 23.68
CA VAL A 544 -22.91 -4.19 22.70
C VAL A 544 -23.56 -4.66 21.40
N GLN A 545 -23.26 -3.95 20.31
CA GLN A 545 -23.74 -4.30 18.98
C GLN A 545 -22.74 -5.25 18.30
N PRO A 546 -23.17 -6.14 17.38
CA PRO A 546 -22.26 -7.06 16.69
C PRO A 546 -21.09 -6.37 15.98
N GLN A 547 -21.32 -5.18 15.40
CA GLN A 547 -20.27 -4.39 14.76
C GLN A 547 -19.26 -3.82 15.76
N VAL A 548 -19.73 -3.41 16.95
CA VAL A 548 -18.87 -2.95 18.06
C VAL A 548 -18.00 -4.12 18.53
N LEU A 549 -18.60 -5.29 18.72
CA LEU A 549 -17.89 -6.52 19.08
C LEU A 549 -16.82 -6.88 18.04
N LYS A 550 -17.19 -6.96 16.76
CA LYS A 550 -16.26 -7.25 15.66
C LYS A 550 -15.09 -6.26 15.64
N LYS A 551 -15.37 -4.95 15.64
CA LYS A 551 -14.33 -3.91 15.58
C LYS A 551 -13.38 -3.98 16.77
N SER A 552 -13.93 -4.18 17.97
CA SER A 552 -13.12 -4.31 19.19
C SER A 552 -12.19 -5.52 19.15
N VAL A 553 -12.67 -6.68 18.72
CA VAL A 553 -11.83 -7.90 18.65
C VAL A 553 -10.80 -7.81 17.53
N MET A 554 -11.18 -7.25 16.37
CA MET A 554 -10.24 -6.97 15.28
C MET A 554 -9.14 -5.99 15.70
N LEU A 555 -9.45 -5.00 16.55
CA LEU A 555 -8.44 -4.09 17.10
C LEU A 555 -7.43 -4.81 18.00
N LEU A 556 -7.86 -5.80 18.81
CA LEU A 556 -6.93 -6.62 19.60
C LEU A 556 -5.92 -7.35 18.70
N TYR A 557 -6.40 -8.04 17.67
CA TYR A 557 -5.52 -8.72 16.70
C TYR A 557 -4.54 -7.74 16.04
N ALA A 558 -5.01 -6.54 15.70
CA ALA A 558 -4.17 -5.50 15.13
C ALA A 558 -3.07 -5.04 16.12
N LEU A 559 -3.42 -4.75 17.36
CA LEU A 559 -2.46 -4.34 18.40
C LEU A 559 -1.48 -5.46 18.76
N GLU A 560 -1.96 -6.70 18.85
CA GLU A 560 -1.11 -7.88 19.06
C GLU A 560 -0.13 -8.07 17.90
N GLY A 561 -0.57 -7.86 16.65
CA GLY A 561 0.30 -7.86 15.48
C GLY A 561 1.44 -6.85 15.56
N LEU A 562 1.18 -5.63 16.07
CA LEU A 562 2.22 -4.65 16.33
C LEU A 562 3.13 -5.06 17.49
N GLN A 563 2.56 -5.60 18.56
CA GLN A 563 3.32 -6.08 19.71
C GLN A 563 4.31 -7.18 19.30
N LEU A 564 3.88 -8.11 18.44
CA LEU A 564 4.71 -9.21 17.95
C LEU A 564 6.00 -8.72 17.29
N MET A 565 5.98 -7.65 16.50
CA MET A 565 7.19 -7.19 15.78
C MET A 565 7.89 -6.00 16.42
N TYR A 566 7.18 -5.14 17.13
CA TYR A 566 7.65 -3.81 17.53
C TYR A 566 7.50 -3.51 19.03
N ASP A 567 6.96 -4.43 19.82
CA ASP A 567 6.68 -4.25 21.25
C ASP A 567 5.82 -3.03 21.63
N GLY A 568 5.01 -2.53 20.69
CA GLY A 568 4.25 -1.29 20.88
C GLY A 568 5.13 -0.04 21.00
N VAL A 569 6.41 -0.14 20.65
CA VAL A 569 7.35 0.98 20.62
C VAL A 569 7.26 1.72 19.29
N TYR A 570 7.16 3.05 19.36
CA TYR A 570 7.10 3.93 18.19
C TYR A 570 8.38 4.74 17.99
N GLY A 571 9.22 4.80 19.01
CA GLY A 571 10.50 5.48 18.98
C GLY A 571 11.59 4.63 18.32
N PHE A 572 12.69 5.28 17.95
CA PHE A 572 13.85 4.65 17.30
C PHE A 572 14.98 4.36 18.31
N GLU A 573 14.66 4.39 19.60
CA GLU A 573 15.57 3.91 20.64
C GLU A 573 15.72 2.39 20.53
N GLY A 574 16.96 1.90 20.41
CA GLY A 574 17.23 0.46 20.28
C GLY A 574 17.15 -0.10 18.85
N THR A 575 17.15 0.77 17.83
CA THR A 575 17.28 0.33 16.44
C THR A 575 18.61 -0.36 16.17
N TRP A 576 18.66 -1.18 15.13
CA TRP A 576 19.84 -1.91 14.72
C TRP A 576 20.02 -1.91 13.20
N ASP A 577 21.25 -2.09 12.74
CA ASP A 577 21.55 -2.15 11.31
C ASP A 577 21.13 -3.49 10.69
N HIS A 578 20.25 -3.46 9.68
CA HIS A 578 19.81 -4.67 8.98
C HIS A 578 20.62 -4.91 7.69
N PRO A 579 21.63 -5.81 7.67
CA PRO A 579 22.60 -5.90 6.58
C PRO A 579 22.01 -6.39 5.24
N ASN A 580 20.91 -7.15 5.28
CA ASN A 580 20.25 -7.67 4.07
C ASN A 580 19.21 -6.70 3.48
N LEU A 581 19.04 -5.53 4.11
CA LEU A 581 18.17 -4.47 3.63
C LEU A 581 18.99 -3.29 3.09
N THR A 582 18.37 -2.55 2.20
CA THR A 582 18.88 -1.33 1.61
C THR A 582 17.95 -0.18 1.95
N SER A 583 18.53 0.95 2.36
CA SER A 583 17.83 2.16 2.73
C SER A 583 17.36 2.96 1.49
N SER A 584 16.66 4.07 1.71
CA SER A 584 16.33 5.02 0.67
C SER A 584 16.45 6.45 1.18
N SER A 585 16.60 7.40 0.27
CA SER A 585 16.64 8.83 0.60
C SER A 585 15.57 9.60 -0.16
N PRO A 586 15.09 10.73 0.38
CA PRO A 586 14.27 11.67 -0.36
C PRO A 586 14.97 12.09 -1.66
N GLY A 587 14.25 12.03 -2.77
CA GLY A 587 14.74 12.36 -4.09
C GLY A 587 13.63 12.81 -5.03
N LYS A 588 14.00 13.22 -6.25
CA LYS A 588 13.05 13.57 -7.30
C LYS A 588 12.79 12.37 -8.19
N ILE A 589 11.51 12.06 -8.38
CA ILE A 589 11.06 10.96 -9.24
C ILE A 589 10.16 11.49 -10.35
N LEU A 590 10.07 10.75 -11.44
CA LEU A 590 9.23 11.08 -12.58
C LEU A 590 7.80 10.56 -12.37
N THR A 591 6.82 11.43 -12.48
CA THR A 591 5.40 11.11 -12.32
C THR A 591 4.59 11.63 -13.51
N ALA A 592 3.38 11.08 -13.68
CA ALA A 592 2.46 11.53 -14.69
C ALA A 592 2.00 12.96 -14.37
N GLY A 593 2.15 13.86 -15.34
CA GLY A 593 1.63 15.22 -15.26
C GLY A 593 0.13 15.30 -15.58
N VAL A 594 -0.34 16.52 -15.85
CA VAL A 594 -1.76 16.83 -16.03
C VAL A 594 -2.37 16.17 -17.29
N ILE A 595 -1.55 15.90 -18.31
CA ILE A 595 -2.03 15.37 -19.60
C ILE A 595 -1.74 13.86 -19.71
N PRO A 596 -2.74 13.03 -20.08
CA PRO A 596 -2.52 11.61 -20.34
C PRO A 596 -1.49 11.36 -21.47
N PRO A 597 -0.49 10.48 -21.27
CA PRO A 597 0.58 10.25 -22.27
C PRO A 597 0.10 9.66 -23.61
N ILE A 598 -1.10 9.07 -23.66
CA ILE A 598 -1.62 8.39 -24.85
C ILE A 598 -1.78 9.35 -26.04
N GLY A 599 -2.18 10.60 -25.82
CA GLY A 599 -2.36 11.59 -26.88
C GLY A 599 -1.05 11.89 -27.61
N PRO A 600 0.00 12.33 -26.91
CA PRO A 600 1.32 12.54 -27.51
C PRO A 600 1.91 11.30 -28.19
N VAL A 601 1.72 10.10 -27.64
CA VAL A 601 2.19 8.85 -28.28
C VAL A 601 1.57 8.67 -29.66
N VAL A 602 0.25 8.82 -29.79
CA VAL A 602 -0.43 8.66 -31.09
C VAL A 602 0.13 9.66 -32.12
N LEU A 603 0.34 10.91 -31.70
CA LEU A 603 0.90 11.95 -32.58
C LEU A 603 2.34 11.62 -33.01
N PHE A 604 3.19 11.14 -32.09
CA PHE A 604 4.57 10.72 -32.41
C PHE A 604 4.62 9.50 -33.33
N VAL A 605 3.71 8.54 -33.17
CA VAL A 605 3.63 7.36 -34.05
C VAL A 605 3.22 7.77 -35.47
N VAL A 606 2.16 8.55 -35.61
CA VAL A 606 1.71 9.05 -36.93
C VAL A 606 2.79 9.89 -37.59
N TRP A 607 3.47 10.75 -36.82
CA TRP A 607 4.60 11.54 -37.32
C TRP A 607 5.76 10.65 -37.79
N ALA A 608 6.20 9.68 -36.99
CA ALA A 608 7.29 8.80 -37.34
C ALA A 608 7.00 7.96 -38.60
N ILE A 609 5.78 7.40 -38.70
CA ILE A 609 5.34 6.66 -39.91
C ILE A 609 5.33 7.58 -41.13
N SER A 610 4.83 8.81 -40.99
CA SER A 610 4.79 9.77 -42.11
C SER A 610 6.20 10.15 -42.58
N CYS A 611 7.14 10.37 -41.65
CA CYS A 611 8.54 10.64 -41.99
C CYS A 611 9.23 9.45 -42.66
N THR A 612 9.00 8.22 -42.19
CA THR A 612 9.62 7.03 -42.78
C THR A 612 9.06 6.73 -44.17
N MET A 613 7.73 6.85 -44.35
CA MET A 613 7.08 6.67 -45.65
C MET A 613 7.58 7.65 -46.71
N LEU A 614 7.72 8.94 -46.37
CA LEU A 614 8.30 9.93 -47.29
C LEU A 614 9.70 9.55 -47.76
N ARG A 615 10.51 8.94 -46.89
CA ARG A 615 11.89 8.54 -47.20
C ARG A 615 11.97 7.28 -48.04
N VAL A 616 11.12 6.30 -47.75
CA VAL A 616 10.99 5.09 -48.56
C VAL A 616 10.54 5.48 -49.97
N VAL A 617 9.49 6.29 -50.08
CA VAL A 617 9.00 6.77 -51.38
C VAL A 617 10.08 7.55 -52.14
N GLY A 618 10.82 8.45 -51.49
CA GLY A 618 11.93 9.18 -52.12
C GLY A 618 13.19 8.36 -52.41
N PHE A 619 13.29 7.12 -51.92
CA PHE A 619 14.41 6.21 -52.19
C PHE A 619 14.11 5.19 -53.30
N PHE A 620 12.84 4.77 -53.42
CA PHE A 620 12.39 3.79 -54.43
C PHE A 620 11.90 4.43 -55.74
N LEU A 621 11.48 5.70 -55.71
CA LEU A 621 11.33 6.55 -56.90
C LEU A 621 12.70 7.07 -57.32
#